data_AF-B3ENY8-F1
#
_entry.id   AF-B3ENY8-F1
#
_cell.length_a   1.000
_cell.length_b   1.000
_cell.length_c   1.000
_cell.angle_alpha   90.00
_cell.angle_beta   90.00
_cell.angle_gamma   90.00
#
_symmetry.space_group_name_H-M   'P 1'
#
loop_
_entity.id
_entity.type
_entity.pdbx_description
1 polymer ?
#
loop_
_entity_poly.entity_id
_entity_poly.type
_entity_poly.pdbx_seq_one_letter_code
_entity_poly.pdbx_strand_id
1 'polypeptide(L)'
;MPMQSVEHLIPIIQTAVGPVILISGLGLLLLTMTNRLGRIIDRSRSLSCELDSPDACISERVSLEIDILWSRARMIRIAIMLASFSCLFSSLLVIVLFLSPLVALDLPLLLSFLFISSMVCLICSLVFFLLDVNRTLMALKIELESHKDRHCS
;
A
#
# COMPACT_ATOMS: atom_id res chain seq x y z
N MET A 1 6.53 5.43 49.85
CA MET A 1 7.36 5.00 48.70
C MET A 1 6.52 5.23 47.45
N PRO A 2 6.52 6.48 46.95
CA PRO A 2 5.37 7.02 46.23
C PRO A 2 5.50 6.83 44.72
N MET A 3 4.40 6.47 44.06
CA MET A 3 3.86 7.01 42.79
C MET A 3 4.74 7.16 41.53
N GLN A 4 6.05 6.92 41.57
CA GLN A 4 6.97 7.18 40.45
C GLN A 4 6.81 6.19 39.28
N SER A 5 6.42 4.94 39.52
CA SER A 5 6.34 3.94 38.45
C SER A 5 5.21 4.22 37.45
N VAL A 6 4.09 4.82 37.87
CA VAL A 6 2.96 5.10 36.98
C VAL A 6 3.16 6.45 36.26
N GLU A 7 3.68 7.46 36.94
CA GLU A 7 3.98 8.77 36.34
C GLU A 7 5.02 8.71 35.23
N HIS A 8 6.03 7.82 35.32
CA HIS A 8 6.99 7.64 34.23
C HIS A 8 6.41 6.87 33.03
N LEU A 9 5.40 6.02 33.24
CA LEU A 9 4.78 5.22 32.17
C LEU A 9 3.84 6.04 31.28
N ILE A 10 3.15 7.05 31.84
CA ILE A 10 2.19 7.89 31.14
C ILE A 10 2.78 8.58 29.90
N PRO A 11 3.90 9.33 29.98
CA PRO A 11 4.48 10.00 28.81
C PRO A 11 5.02 9.01 27.77
N ILE A 12 5.50 7.84 28.18
CA ILE A 12 5.95 6.78 27.26
C ILE A 12 4.77 6.25 26.45
N ILE A 13 3.67 5.90 27.13
CA ILE A 13 2.45 5.44 26.46
C ILE A 13 1.90 6.53 25.53
N GLN A 14 1.83 7.79 25.98
CA GLN A 14 1.39 8.91 25.13
C GLN A 14 2.24 9.08 23.88
N THR A 15 3.56 8.92 23.98
CA THR A 15 4.47 9.01 22.83
C THR A 15 4.30 7.79 21.89
N ALA A 16 3.95 6.62 22.44
CA ALA A 16 3.67 5.40 21.67
C ALA A 16 2.35 5.45 20.89
N VAL A 17 1.38 6.25 21.32
CA VAL A 17 0.05 6.33 20.67
C VAL A 17 0.17 6.78 19.21
N GLY A 18 1.06 7.72 18.89
CA GLY A 18 1.22 8.24 17.52
C GLY A 18 1.54 7.15 16.48
N PRO A 19 2.64 6.40 16.64
CA PRO A 19 2.98 5.28 15.76
C PRO A 19 1.91 4.19 15.68
N VAL A 20 1.23 3.88 16.79
CA VAL A 20 0.18 2.84 16.82
C VAL A 20 -1.04 3.27 16.01
N ILE A 21 -1.47 4.54 16.11
CA ILE A 21 -2.54 5.09 15.27
C ILE A 21 -2.17 5.00 13.79
N LEU A 22 -0.92 5.31 13.44
CA LEU A 22 -0.41 5.19 12.08
C LEU A 22 -0.45 3.75 11.56
N ILE A 23 -0.10 2.75 12.38
CA ILE A 23 -0.20 1.32 12.02
C ILE A 23 -1.65 0.93 11.70
N SER A 24 -2.61 1.43 12.48
CA SER A 24 -4.04 1.18 12.22
C SER A 24 -4.48 1.75 10.86
N GLY A 25 -4.07 2.98 10.55
CA GLY A 25 -4.32 3.60 9.24
C GLY A 25 -3.64 2.84 8.09
N LEU A 26 -2.39 2.40 8.28
CA LEU A 26 -1.65 1.54 7.35
C LEU A 26 -2.38 0.22 7.08
N GLY A 27 -2.97 -0.41 8.10
CA GLY A 27 -3.75 -1.63 7.95
C GLY A 27 -4.96 -1.46 7.02
N LEU A 28 -5.71 -0.36 7.18
CA LEU A 28 -6.84 -0.02 6.30
C LEU A 28 -6.40 0.26 4.86
N LEU A 29 -5.29 0.98 4.69
CA LEU A 29 -4.71 1.24 3.37
C LEU A 29 -4.26 -0.06 2.69
N LEU A 30 -3.54 -0.93 3.40
CA LEU A 30 -3.11 -2.23 2.90
C LEU A 30 -4.30 -3.11 2.53
N LEU A 31 -5.36 -3.13 3.35
CA LEU A 31 -6.57 -3.88 3.04
C LEU A 31 -7.24 -3.36 1.77
N THR A 32 -7.28 -2.05 1.59
CA THR A 32 -7.83 -1.41 0.38
C THR A 32 -6.98 -1.73 -0.86
N MET A 33 -5.64 -1.64 -0.77
CA MET A 33 -4.72 -2.02 -1.84
C MET A 33 -4.92 -3.48 -2.24
N THR A 34 -4.95 -4.37 -1.26
CA THR A 34 -5.01 -5.82 -1.45
C THR A 34 -6.34 -6.23 -2.09
N ASN A 35 -7.46 -5.66 -1.63
CA ASN A 35 -8.76 -5.87 -2.25
C ASN A 35 -8.80 -5.37 -3.71
N ARG A 36 -8.16 -4.24 -3.99
CA ARG A 36 -8.10 -3.69 -5.36
C ARG A 36 -7.22 -4.55 -6.28
N LEU A 37 -6.08 -5.04 -5.78
CA LEU A 37 -5.21 -5.97 -6.49
C LEU A 37 -5.93 -7.29 -6.79
N GLY A 38 -6.63 -7.86 -5.80
CA GLY A 38 -7.40 -9.10 -5.96
C GLY A 38 -8.39 -9.00 -7.11
N ARG A 39 -9.18 -7.93 -7.16
CA ARG A 39 -10.12 -7.68 -8.27
C ARG A 39 -9.44 -7.55 -9.64
N ILE A 40 -8.24 -6.96 -9.71
CA ILE A 40 -7.49 -6.84 -10.98
C ILE A 40 -6.94 -8.22 -11.40
N ILE A 41 -6.44 -9.01 -10.47
CA ILE A 41 -5.96 -10.38 -10.72
C ILE A 41 -7.11 -11.29 -11.14
N ASP A 42 -8.25 -11.23 -10.46
CA ASP A 42 -9.43 -12.02 -10.77
C ASP A 42 -9.97 -11.67 -12.17
N ARG A 43 -10.01 -10.38 -12.52
CA ARG A 43 -10.39 -9.92 -13.87
C ARG A 43 -9.36 -10.32 -14.94
N SER A 44 -8.06 -10.32 -14.60
CA SER A 44 -7.02 -10.85 -15.49
C SER A 44 -7.26 -12.33 -15.77
N ARG A 45 -7.56 -13.12 -14.73
CA ARG A 45 -7.81 -14.55 -14.85
C ARG A 45 -9.06 -14.84 -15.67
N SER A 46 -10.15 -14.09 -15.48
CA SER A 46 -11.36 -14.28 -16.26
C SER A 46 -11.12 -14.02 -17.75
N LEU A 47 -10.38 -12.97 -18.10
CA LEU A 47 -9.97 -12.69 -19.49
C LEU A 47 -9.03 -13.76 -20.05
N SER A 48 -8.09 -14.28 -19.25
CA SER A 48 -7.19 -15.36 -19.69
C SER A 48 -7.94 -16.67 -19.96
N CYS A 49 -9.01 -16.98 -19.23
CA CYS A 49 -9.84 -18.16 -19.52
C CYS A 49 -10.67 -18.01 -20.80
N GLU A 50 -11.02 -16.78 -21.19
CA GLU A 50 -11.75 -16.49 -22.43
C GLU A 50 -10.84 -16.65 -23.68
N LEU A 51 -9.51 -16.59 -23.47
CA LEU A 51 -8.47 -16.72 -24.47
C LEU A 51 -8.20 -18.14 -24.97
N ASP A 52 -8.67 -19.17 -24.25
CA ASP A 52 -8.59 -20.58 -24.68
C ASP A 52 -9.61 -20.90 -25.81
N SER A 53 -10.31 -19.90 -26.32
CA SER A 53 -11.18 -20.01 -27.50
C SER A 53 -10.34 -20.02 -28.79
N PRO A 54 -10.55 -20.95 -29.75
CA PRO A 54 -9.60 -21.30 -30.82
C PRO A 54 -9.37 -20.26 -31.94
N ASP A 55 -9.80 -19.00 -31.78
CA ASP A 55 -9.66 -17.95 -32.80
C ASP A 55 -8.33 -17.18 -32.67
N ALA A 56 -7.39 -17.47 -33.58
CA ALA A 56 -6.02 -16.93 -33.58
C ALA A 56 -5.91 -15.40 -33.70
N CYS A 57 -6.90 -14.73 -34.31
CA CYS A 57 -6.92 -13.26 -34.47
C CYS A 57 -7.37 -12.53 -33.19
N ILE A 58 -8.14 -13.21 -32.32
CA ILE A 58 -8.55 -12.71 -30.99
C ILE A 58 -7.41 -12.91 -29.99
N SER A 59 -6.64 -13.98 -30.15
CA SER A 59 -5.52 -14.36 -29.28
C SER A 59 -4.44 -13.27 -29.14
N GLU A 60 -4.10 -12.58 -30.23
CA GLU A 60 -3.03 -11.57 -30.25
C GLU A 60 -3.45 -10.23 -29.60
N ARG A 61 -4.72 -9.85 -29.71
CA ARG A 61 -5.24 -8.63 -29.04
C ARG A 61 -5.40 -8.80 -27.54
N VAL A 62 -5.90 -9.96 -27.10
CA VAL A 62 -6.14 -10.23 -25.68
C VAL A 62 -4.83 -10.51 -24.93
N SER A 63 -3.82 -11.09 -25.57
CA SER A 63 -2.48 -11.24 -24.97
C SER A 63 -1.81 -9.89 -24.68
N LEU A 64 -1.92 -8.90 -25.58
CA LEU A 64 -1.45 -7.54 -25.33
C LEU A 64 -2.20 -6.85 -24.17
N GLU A 65 -3.49 -7.12 -24.02
CA GLU A 65 -4.32 -6.56 -22.95
C GLU A 65 -3.98 -7.17 -21.58
N ILE A 66 -3.68 -8.48 -21.55
CA ILE A 66 -3.17 -9.19 -20.37
C ILE A 66 -1.82 -8.64 -19.93
N ASP A 67 -0.92 -8.33 -20.87
CA ASP A 67 0.41 -7.78 -20.55
C ASP A 67 0.32 -6.36 -19.94
N ILE A 68 -0.61 -5.55 -20.43
CA ILE A 68 -0.94 -4.24 -19.84
C ILE A 68 -1.51 -4.41 -18.43
N LEU A 69 -2.37 -5.41 -18.19
CA LEU A 69 -2.90 -5.72 -16.86
C LEU A 69 -1.81 -6.19 -15.89
N TRP A 70 -0.87 -7.01 -16.38
CA TRP A 70 0.26 -7.51 -15.59
C TRP A 70 1.24 -6.40 -15.19
N SER A 71 1.48 -5.44 -16.07
CA SER A 71 2.27 -4.24 -15.76
C SER A 71 1.64 -3.41 -14.64
N ARG A 72 0.30 -3.28 -14.63
CA ARG A 72 -0.45 -2.60 -13.56
C ARG A 72 -0.39 -3.36 -12.24
N ALA A 73 -0.55 -4.69 -12.27
CA ALA A 73 -0.45 -5.53 -11.08
C ALA A 73 0.93 -5.39 -10.41
N ARG A 74 2.01 -5.22 -11.19
CA ARG A 74 3.37 -4.99 -10.69
C ARG A 74 3.51 -3.67 -9.93
N MET A 75 2.92 -2.58 -10.43
CA MET A 75 2.93 -1.27 -9.75
C MET A 75 2.21 -1.33 -8.39
N ILE A 76 1.05 -1.99 -8.33
CA ILE A 76 0.31 -2.20 -7.08
C ILE A 76 1.11 -3.09 -6.12
N ARG A 77 1.75 -4.14 -6.63
CA ARG A 77 2.60 -5.02 -5.81
C ARG A 77 3.77 -4.26 -5.18
N ILE A 78 4.40 -3.34 -5.92
CA ILE A 78 5.44 -2.45 -5.39
C ILE A 78 4.87 -1.52 -4.32
N ALA A 79 3.70 -0.90 -4.56
CA ALA A 79 3.05 -0.04 -3.56
C ALA A 79 2.75 -0.82 -2.25
N ILE A 80 2.21 -2.04 -2.35
CA ILE A 80 1.96 -2.91 -1.19
C ILE A 80 3.26 -3.22 -0.46
N MET A 81 4.33 -3.58 -1.17
CA MET A 81 5.64 -3.85 -0.56
C MET A 81 6.16 -2.63 0.21
N LEU A 82 6.07 -1.42 -0.36
CA LEU A 82 6.49 -0.19 0.33
C LEU A 82 5.63 0.10 1.57
N ALA A 83 4.31 -0.08 1.48
CA ALA A 83 3.42 0.06 2.64
C ALA A 83 3.75 -0.98 3.73
N SER A 84 4.01 -2.23 3.35
CA SER A 84 4.43 -3.28 4.30
C SER A 84 5.76 -2.93 4.96
N PHE A 85 6.74 -2.40 4.22
CA PHE A 85 7.99 -1.92 4.80
C PHE A 85 7.77 -0.77 5.80
N SER A 86 6.94 0.22 5.45
CA SER A 86 6.57 1.30 6.38
C SER A 86 5.94 0.76 7.67
N CYS A 87 5.05 -0.23 7.54
CA CYS A 87 4.42 -0.92 8.66
C CYS A 87 5.45 -1.65 9.53
N LEU A 88 6.39 -2.38 8.92
CA LEU A 88 7.49 -3.05 9.63
C LEU A 88 8.34 -2.06 10.42
N PHE A 89 8.75 -0.94 9.82
CA PHE A 89 9.51 0.11 10.53
C PHE A 89 8.71 0.73 11.67
N SER A 90 7.40 0.93 11.50
CA SER A 90 6.53 1.45 12.55
C SER A 90 6.37 0.45 13.71
N SER A 91 6.20 -0.84 13.41
CA SER A 91 6.18 -1.90 14.43
C SER A 91 7.50 -1.99 15.19
N LEU A 92 8.64 -1.88 14.49
CA LEU A 92 9.96 -1.83 15.12
C LEU A 92 10.10 -0.61 16.04
N LEU A 93 9.62 0.56 15.60
CA LEU A 93 9.63 1.77 16.40
C LEU A 93 8.84 1.60 17.71
N VAL A 94 7.65 0.99 17.66
CA VAL A 94 6.83 0.71 18.84
C VAL A 94 7.58 -0.23 19.81
N ILE A 95 8.25 -1.27 19.31
CA ILE A 95 9.05 -2.19 20.13
C ILE A 95 10.19 -1.43 20.82
N VAL A 96 10.95 -0.61 20.08
CA VAL A 96 12.08 0.17 20.63
C VAL A 96 11.60 1.17 21.68
N LEU A 97 10.46 1.83 21.45
CA LEU A 97 9.90 2.80 22.37
C LEU A 97 9.44 2.17 23.70
N PHE A 98 8.95 0.93 23.65
CA PHE A 98 8.67 0.15 24.85
C PHE A 98 9.94 -0.37 25.55
N LEU A 99 10.98 -0.74 24.80
CA LEU A 99 12.24 -1.25 25.36
C LEU A 99 13.13 -0.15 25.96
N SER A 100 13.08 1.07 25.40
CA SER A 100 13.88 2.22 25.83
C SER A 100 13.92 2.42 27.36
N PRO A 101 12.77 2.49 28.07
CA PRO A 101 12.74 2.62 29.52
C PRO A 101 13.24 1.38 30.29
N LEU A 102 13.15 0.16 29.73
CA LEU A 102 13.58 -1.07 30.41
C LEU A 102 15.11 -1.21 30.44
N VAL A 103 15.79 -0.70 29.40
CA VAL A 103 17.23 -0.92 29.18
C VAL A 103 18.03 0.38 29.37
N ALA A 104 17.38 1.50 29.74
CA ALA A 104 17.98 2.84 29.77
C ALA A 104 18.65 3.20 28.43
N LEU A 105 18.02 2.79 27.31
CA LEU A 105 18.51 3.10 25.97
C LEU A 105 18.11 4.53 25.60
N ASP A 106 19.03 5.46 25.85
CA ASP A 106 18.94 6.85 25.40
C ASP A 106 19.39 6.97 23.94
N LEU A 107 18.59 6.41 23.03
CA LEU A 107 18.83 6.48 21.57
C LEU A 107 17.73 7.28 20.84
N PRO A 108 17.54 8.58 21.16
CA PRO A 108 16.55 9.41 20.48
C PRO A 108 16.81 9.50 18.97
N LEU A 109 18.09 9.49 18.55
CA LEU A 109 18.47 9.45 17.13
C LEU A 109 17.95 8.21 16.41
N LEU A 110 17.98 7.03 17.05
CA LEU A 110 17.48 5.78 16.46
C LEU A 110 15.96 5.84 16.29
N LEU A 111 15.23 6.31 17.31
CA LEU A 111 13.79 6.50 17.27
C LEU A 111 13.39 7.48 16.14
N SER A 112 14.06 8.63 16.06
CA SER A 112 13.81 9.61 14.99
C SER A 112 14.11 9.02 13.61
N PHE A 113 15.20 8.27 13.45
CA PHE A 113 15.55 7.64 12.17
C PHE A 113 14.52 6.60 11.73
N LEU A 114 14.08 5.71 12.63
CA LEU A 114 13.05 4.71 12.33
C LEU A 114 11.72 5.38 11.95
N PHE A 115 11.33 6.43 12.68
CA PHE A 115 10.08 7.14 12.41
C PHE A 115 10.11 7.85 11.05
N ILE A 116 11.19 8.59 10.76
CA ILE A 116 11.35 9.29 9.47
C ILE A 116 11.39 8.28 8.32
N SER A 117 12.14 7.18 8.46
CA SER A 117 12.20 6.11 7.46
C SER A 117 10.81 5.50 7.22
N SER A 118 10.06 5.23 8.28
CA SER A 118 8.68 4.73 8.18
C SER A 118 7.77 5.72 7.44
N MET A 119 7.85 7.01 7.77
CA MET A 119 7.09 8.07 7.10
C MET A 119 7.45 8.22 5.62
N VAL A 120 8.74 8.17 5.27
CA VAL A 120 9.18 8.25 3.87
C VAL A 120 8.66 7.04 3.08
N CYS A 121 8.77 5.82 3.62
CA CYS A 121 8.18 4.63 2.99
C CYS A 121 6.66 4.75 2.83
N LEU A 122 5.95 5.30 3.82
CA LEU A 122 4.50 5.53 3.75
C LEU A 122 4.16 6.52 2.64
N ILE A 123 4.84 7.67 2.58
CA ILE A 123 4.64 8.70 1.56
C ILE A 123 4.90 8.12 0.17
N CYS A 124 6.03 7.43 -0.02
CA CYS A 124 6.34 6.77 -1.29
C CYS A 124 5.25 5.76 -1.68
N SER A 125 4.81 4.91 -0.75
CA SER A 125 3.71 3.96 -0.98
C SER A 125 2.43 4.66 -1.42
N LEU A 126 2.07 5.76 -0.75
CA LEU A 126 0.84 6.49 -1.02
C LEU A 126 0.92 7.19 -2.39
N VAL A 127 2.08 7.74 -2.76
CA VAL A 127 2.32 8.33 -4.08
C VAL A 127 2.19 7.27 -5.17
N PHE A 128 2.81 6.10 -5.01
CA PHE A 128 2.66 4.99 -5.96
C PHE A 128 1.20 4.55 -6.10
N PHE A 129 0.47 4.47 -4.99
CA PHE A 129 -0.96 4.18 -5.03
C PHE A 129 -1.74 5.27 -5.78
N LEU A 130 -1.48 6.55 -5.49
CA LEU A 130 -2.18 7.67 -6.13
C LEU A 130 -1.94 7.69 -7.64
N LEU A 131 -0.70 7.43 -8.07
CA LEU A 131 -0.33 7.32 -9.48
C LEU A 131 -1.06 6.17 -10.17
N ASP A 132 -1.16 5.01 -9.52
CA ASP A 132 -1.89 3.87 -10.06
C ASP A 132 -3.40 4.13 -10.19
N VAL A 133 -4.01 4.78 -9.19
CA VAL A 133 -5.42 5.21 -9.23
C VAL A 133 -5.63 6.20 -10.37
N ASN A 134 -4.80 7.23 -10.49
CA ASN A 134 -4.90 8.23 -11.57
C ASN A 134 -4.75 7.60 -12.96
N ARG A 135 -3.80 6.68 -13.15
CA ARG A 135 -3.66 5.96 -14.43
C ARG A 135 -4.86 5.09 -14.76
N THR A 136 -5.46 4.46 -13.75
CA THR A 136 -6.68 3.67 -13.93
C THR A 136 -7.85 4.55 -14.37
N LEU A 137 -8.00 5.72 -13.73
CA LEU A 137 -9.06 6.68 -14.05
C LEU A 137 -8.89 7.29 -15.45
N MET A 138 -7.64 7.57 -15.84
CA MET A 138 -7.33 8.09 -17.18
C MET A 138 -7.61 7.05 -18.27
N ALA A 139 -7.27 5.77 -18.04
CA ALA A 139 -7.61 4.70 -18.97
C ALA A 139 -9.13 4.54 -19.14
N LEU A 140 -9.88 4.61 -18.05
CA LEU A 140 -11.34 4.56 -18.08
C LEU A 140 -11.96 5.74 -18.84
N LYS A 141 -11.39 6.95 -18.69
CA LYS A 141 -11.86 8.13 -19.40
C LYS A 141 -11.71 7.98 -20.92
N ILE A 142 -10.57 7.46 -21.38
CA ILE A 142 -10.30 7.21 -22.80
C ILE A 142 -11.26 6.14 -23.36
N GLU A 143 -11.53 5.09 -22.59
CA GLU A 143 -12.45 4.02 -22.98
C GLU A 143 -13.90 4.53 -23.08
N LEU A 144 -14.32 5.41 -22.17
CA LEU A 144 -15.63 6.06 -22.20
C LEU A 144 -15.79 7.03 -23.39
N GLU A 145 -14.74 7.81 -23.70
CA GLU A 145 -14.73 8.70 -24.88
C GLU A 145 -14.80 7.88 -26.18
N SER A 146 -14.04 6.79 -26.29
CA SER A 146 -14.12 5.84 -27.41
C SER A 146 -15.50 5.19 -27.59
N HIS A 147 -16.20 4.89 -26.50
CA HIS A 147 -17.55 4.32 -26.55
C HIS A 147 -18.63 5.36 -26.91
N LYS A 148 -18.41 6.63 -26.54
CA LYS A 148 -19.29 7.75 -26.90
C LYS A 148 -19.18 8.09 -28.38
N ASP A 149 -17.97 8.07 -28.94
CA ASP A 149 -17.75 8.35 -30.37
C ASP A 149 -18.33 7.25 -31.28
N ARG A 150 -18.31 5.98 -30.82
CA ARG A 150 -18.90 4.84 -31.55
C ARG A 150 -20.43 4.81 -31.57
N HIS A 151 -21.11 5.54 -30.68
CA HIS A 151 -22.57 5.63 -30.66
C HIS A 151 -23.14 6.90 -31.31
N CYS A 152 -22.27 7.82 -31.75
CA CYS A 152 -22.64 9.04 -32.48
C CYS A 152 -22.33 9.00 -33.99
N SER A 153 -21.81 7.89 -34.52
CA SER A 153 -21.68 7.62 -35.97
C SER A 153 -22.74 6.62 -36.41
#